data_AF-A0A060CFC8-F1
#
_entry.id   AF-A0A060CFC8-F1
#
_cell.length_a   1.000
_cell.length_b   1.000
_cell.length_c   1.000
_cell.angle_alpha   90.00
_cell.angle_beta   90.00
_cell.angle_gamma   90.00
#
_symmetry.space_group_name_H-M   'P 1'
#
loop_
_entity.id
_entity.type
_entity.pdbx_description
1 polymer ?
#
loop_
_entity_poly.entity_id
_entity_poly.type
_entity_poly.pdbx_seq_one_letter_code
_entity_poly.pdbx_strand_id
1 'polypeptide(L)'
;AAASAQTWIGYPGDYEIWLGNKMNNRRTERGAFFPPFWKTDTHYPVVEFSKTLNLQQPEELHIAVEGTFNVKLDGKLQFGMPSVLTVPAGVHKLNVKVWNQATPPVLYVDGKTVKSDSSWKVTFEDKEWN
;
A
#
# COMPACT_ATOMS: atom_id res chain seq x y z
N ALA A 1 -6.65 -4.80 24.30
CA ALA A 1 -5.46 -4.75 23.43
C ALA A 1 -5.11 -3.28 23.22
N ALA A 2 -3.85 -2.88 23.36
CA ALA A 2 -3.43 -1.55 22.95
C ALA A 2 -3.71 -1.40 21.43
N ALA A 3 -4.25 -0.26 21.01
CA ALA A 3 -4.38 0.01 19.58
C ALA A 3 -2.96 0.02 18.98
N SER A 4 -2.71 -0.82 17.98
CA SER A 4 -1.45 -0.77 17.24
C SER A 4 -1.29 0.60 16.60
N ALA A 5 -0.09 1.16 16.66
CA ALA A 5 0.24 2.29 15.81
C ALA A 5 0.09 1.87 14.34
N GLN A 6 -0.39 2.80 13.52
CA GLN A 6 -0.41 2.63 12.07
C GLN A 6 1.01 2.50 11.50
N THR A 7 1.14 1.79 10.38
CA THR A 7 2.40 1.60 9.66
C THR A 7 2.19 1.67 8.15
N TRP A 8 3.24 1.96 7.40
CA TRP A 8 3.25 1.74 5.96
C TRP A 8 3.05 0.25 5.67
N ILE A 9 2.16 -0.05 4.72
CA ILE A 9 1.88 -1.40 4.23
C ILE A 9 2.07 -1.45 2.71
N GLY A 10 2.49 -2.61 2.21
CA GLY A 10 2.68 -2.90 0.79
C GLY A 10 2.26 -4.34 0.46
N TYR A 11 2.40 -4.74 -0.79
CA TYR A 11 2.24 -6.16 -1.14
C TYR A 11 3.40 -6.98 -0.50
N PRO A 12 3.12 -8.12 0.16
CA PRO A 12 4.15 -8.91 0.83
C PRO A 12 5.27 -9.33 -0.12
N GLY A 13 6.52 -9.00 0.23
CA GLY A 13 7.71 -9.33 -0.58
C GLY A 13 8.14 -8.22 -1.54
N ASP A 14 7.25 -7.31 -1.94
CA ASP A 14 7.58 -6.27 -2.94
C ASP A 14 8.63 -5.29 -2.41
N TYR A 15 8.52 -4.89 -1.14
CA TYR A 15 9.50 -4.01 -0.51
C TYR A 15 10.87 -4.69 -0.40
N GLU A 16 10.90 -5.96 0.02
CA GLU A 16 12.11 -6.75 0.18
C GLU A 16 12.82 -6.97 -1.15
N ILE A 17 12.08 -7.29 -2.22
CA ILE A 17 12.62 -7.44 -3.58
C ILE A 17 13.22 -6.12 -4.05
N TRP A 18 12.46 -5.03 -3.99
CA TRP A 18 12.93 -3.72 -4.45
C TRP A 18 14.16 -3.23 -3.68
N LEU A 19 14.14 -3.32 -2.35
CA LEU A 19 15.25 -2.88 -1.52
C LEU A 19 16.47 -3.80 -1.70
N GLY A 20 16.25 -5.11 -1.82
CA GLY A 20 17.28 -6.09 -2.13
C GLY A 20 17.97 -5.80 -3.45
N ASN A 21 17.21 -5.48 -4.50
CA ASN A 21 17.76 -5.05 -5.80
C ASN A 21 18.58 -3.77 -5.67
N LYS A 22 18.06 -2.76 -4.96
CA LYS A 22 18.78 -1.50 -4.71
C LYS A 22 20.09 -1.73 -3.96
N MET A 23 20.12 -2.66 -3.01
CA MET A 23 21.32 -3.00 -2.26
C MET A 23 22.32 -3.79 -3.10
N ASN A 24 21.87 -4.86 -3.78
CA ASN A 24 22.73 -5.72 -4.62
C ASN A 24 23.44 -4.92 -5.70
N ASN A 25 22.72 -3.97 -6.31
CA ASN A 25 23.23 -3.13 -7.37
C ASN A 25 24.18 -2.00 -6.89
N ARG A 26 24.53 -1.96 -5.60
CA ARG A 26 25.65 -1.14 -5.10
C ARG A 26 27.00 -1.81 -5.28
N ARG A 27 27.04 -3.12 -5.59
CA ARG A 27 28.29 -3.85 -5.82
C ARG A 27 29.06 -3.24 -6.99
N THR A 28 30.36 -3.10 -6.82
CA THR A 28 31.28 -2.70 -7.88
C THR A 28 32.48 -3.63 -7.95
N GLU A 29 33.09 -3.72 -9.12
CA GLU A 29 34.42 -4.31 -9.32
C GLU A 29 35.29 -3.29 -10.03
N ARG A 30 36.39 -2.88 -9.37
CA ARG A 30 37.30 -1.84 -9.88
C ARG A 30 36.58 -0.54 -10.30
N GLY A 31 35.51 -0.18 -9.59
CA GLY A 31 34.69 1.00 -9.87
C GLY A 31 33.59 0.81 -10.92
N ALA A 32 33.53 -0.34 -11.60
CA ALA A 32 32.45 -0.65 -12.53
C ALA A 32 31.24 -1.26 -11.79
N PHE A 33 30.02 -0.86 -12.17
CA PHE A 33 28.76 -1.43 -11.69
C PHE A 33 28.69 -2.94 -11.97
N PHE A 34 28.38 -3.75 -10.95
CA PHE A 34 28.38 -5.22 -11.07
C PHE A 34 27.10 -5.85 -10.48
N PRO A 35 26.02 -5.99 -11.26
CA PRO A 35 24.78 -6.60 -10.80
C PRO A 35 24.91 -8.13 -10.65
N PRO A 36 23.95 -8.78 -9.97
CA PRO A 36 23.81 -10.23 -9.99
C PRO A 36 23.66 -10.78 -11.43
N PHE A 37 24.09 -12.03 -11.64
CA PHE A 37 24.01 -12.69 -12.95
C PHE A 37 22.69 -13.45 -13.17
N TRP A 38 21.91 -13.67 -12.11
CA TRP A 38 20.57 -14.25 -12.20
C TRP A 38 19.51 -13.18 -12.53
N LYS A 39 18.32 -13.64 -12.93
CA LYS A 39 17.17 -12.76 -13.21
C LYS A 39 16.88 -11.85 -12.01
N THR A 40 16.70 -10.56 -12.26
CA THR A 40 16.20 -9.62 -11.25
C THR A 40 14.68 -9.50 -11.39
N ASP A 41 13.95 -9.98 -10.40
CA ASP A 41 12.49 -9.77 -10.30
C ASP A 41 12.16 -8.36 -9.83
N THR A 42 10.91 -7.94 -10.01
CA THR A 42 10.41 -6.62 -9.63
C THR A 42 9.11 -6.74 -8.85
N HIS A 43 8.80 -5.71 -8.07
CA HIS A 43 7.52 -5.55 -7.38
C HIS A 43 6.36 -5.38 -8.37
N TYR A 44 5.13 -5.63 -7.91
CA TYR A 44 3.92 -5.38 -8.69
C TYR A 44 3.65 -3.88 -8.81
N PRO A 45 3.59 -3.31 -10.02
CA PRO A 45 3.41 -1.87 -10.17
C PRO A 45 2.01 -1.37 -9.78
N VAL A 46 1.00 -2.25 -9.74
CA VAL A 46 -0.38 -1.92 -9.36
C VAL A 46 -0.82 -2.86 -8.25
N VAL A 47 -1.23 -2.28 -7.12
CA VAL A 47 -1.71 -3.02 -5.95
C VAL A 47 -3.00 -2.39 -5.44
N GLU A 48 -3.99 -3.22 -5.10
CA GLU A 48 -5.20 -2.80 -4.41
C GLU A 48 -5.15 -3.24 -2.95
N PHE A 49 -5.33 -2.28 -2.05
CA PHE A 49 -5.49 -2.45 -0.61
C PHE A 49 -6.97 -2.39 -0.25
N SER A 50 -7.47 -3.28 0.60
CA SER A 50 -8.86 -3.26 1.01
C SER A 50 -9.07 -3.54 2.49
N LYS A 51 -10.09 -2.87 3.06
CA LYS A 51 -10.51 -3.05 4.44
C LYS A 51 -12.02 -2.91 4.57
N THR A 52 -12.64 -3.84 5.29
CA THR A 52 -14.01 -3.66 5.79
C THR A 52 -13.93 -2.90 7.10
N LEU A 53 -14.63 -1.78 7.17
CA LEU A 53 -14.73 -0.89 8.32
C LEU A 53 -16.07 -1.13 9.01
N ASN A 54 -16.10 -0.98 10.33
CA ASN A 54 -17.34 -0.94 11.11
C ASN A 54 -17.20 0.18 12.15
N LEU A 55 -17.70 1.36 11.81
CA LEU A 55 -17.46 2.59 12.57
C LEU A 55 -18.68 2.94 13.43
N GLN A 56 -18.45 3.20 14.72
CA GLN A 56 -19.51 3.62 15.65
C GLN A 56 -19.95 5.07 15.44
N GLN A 57 -19.05 5.89 14.91
CA GLN A 57 -19.25 7.31 14.62
C GLN A 57 -18.47 7.67 13.35
N PRO A 58 -18.82 8.77 12.67
CA PRO A 58 -18.01 9.26 11.56
C PRO A 58 -16.57 9.51 11.98
N GLU A 59 -15.62 9.20 11.09
CA GLU A 59 -14.18 9.34 11.33
C GLU A 59 -13.48 9.91 10.10
N GLU A 60 -12.52 10.80 10.31
CA GLU A 60 -11.58 11.23 9.26
C GLU A 60 -10.38 10.28 9.20
N LEU A 61 -10.05 9.87 7.97
CA LEU A 61 -8.90 9.05 7.64
C LEU A 61 -7.89 9.92 6.90
N HIS A 62 -6.68 10.05 7.45
CA HIS A 62 -5.54 10.61 6.73
C HIS A 62 -4.90 9.51 5.87
N ILE A 63 -4.71 9.81 4.59
CA ILE A 63 -4.20 8.85 3.59
C ILE A 63 -2.91 9.40 3.00
N ALA A 64 -1.84 8.61 3.09
CA ALA A 64 -0.58 8.84 2.41
C ALA A 64 -0.18 7.59 1.63
N VAL A 65 0.49 7.79 0.49
CA VAL A 65 0.76 6.76 -0.50
C VAL A 65 2.01 7.13 -1.28
N GLU A 66 2.84 6.16 -1.64
CA GLU A 66 3.86 6.35 -2.67
C GLU A 66 3.32 5.85 -4.02
N GLY A 67 2.96 6.80 -4.90
CA GLY A 67 2.44 6.51 -6.23
C GLY A 67 1.24 7.37 -6.60
N THR A 68 0.65 7.06 -7.75
CA THR A 68 -0.67 7.59 -8.14
C THR A 68 -1.75 6.64 -7.65
N PHE A 69 -2.85 7.16 -7.11
CA PHE A 69 -3.86 6.29 -6.52
C PHE A 69 -5.28 6.75 -6.78
N ASN A 70 -6.23 5.86 -6.53
CA ASN A 70 -7.62 6.20 -6.34
C ASN A 70 -8.14 5.57 -5.05
N VAL A 71 -9.22 6.16 -4.54
CA VAL A 71 -9.95 5.63 -3.38
C VAL A 71 -11.37 5.29 -3.81
N LYS A 72 -11.85 4.12 -3.41
CA LYS A 72 -13.27 3.75 -3.51
C LYS A 72 -13.83 3.50 -2.11
N LEU A 73 -14.98 4.08 -1.84
CA LEU A 73 -15.79 3.82 -0.66
C LEU A 73 -17.10 3.20 -1.12
N ASP A 74 -17.40 1.98 -0.64
CA ASP A 74 -18.59 1.21 -1.02
C ASP A 74 -18.76 1.06 -2.54
N GLY A 75 -17.63 0.81 -3.22
CA GLY A 75 -17.57 0.67 -4.67
C GLY A 75 -17.62 1.99 -5.46
N LYS A 76 -17.81 3.14 -4.80
CA LYS A 76 -17.86 4.46 -5.45
C LYS A 76 -16.50 5.15 -5.40
N LEU A 77 -15.98 5.52 -6.57
CA LEU A 77 -14.77 6.31 -6.69
C LEU A 77 -14.94 7.68 -6.03
N GLN A 78 -13.96 8.05 -5.22
CA GLN A 78 -13.83 9.39 -4.66
C GLN A 78 -13.12 10.31 -5.66
N PHE A 79 -13.34 11.61 -5.54
CA PHE A 79 -12.76 12.59 -6.46
C PHE A 79 -11.25 12.72 -6.24
N GLY A 80 -10.47 12.63 -7.32
CA GLY A 80 -9.03 12.87 -7.32
C GLY A 80 -8.23 11.88 -6.44
N MET A 81 -7.25 12.42 -5.71
CA MET A 81 -6.33 11.71 -4.82
C MET A 81 -6.43 12.32 -3.41
N PRO A 82 -7.52 12.05 -2.67
CA PRO A 82 -7.77 12.71 -1.39
C PRO A 82 -6.73 12.26 -0.36
N SER A 83 -6.05 13.23 0.28
CA SER A 83 -5.19 12.98 1.44
C SER A 83 -5.98 12.85 2.75
N VAL A 84 -7.27 13.19 2.73
CA VAL A 84 -8.21 13.05 3.84
C VAL A 84 -9.54 12.53 3.31
N LEU A 85 -10.10 11.52 3.96
CA LEU A 85 -11.41 10.96 3.64
C LEU A 85 -12.27 10.88 4.91
N THR A 86 -13.45 11.50 4.90
CA THR A 86 -14.45 11.30 5.95
C THR A 86 -15.29 10.06 5.65
N VAL A 87 -15.30 9.09 6.57
CA VAL A 87 -16.13 7.89 6.48
C VAL A 87 -17.25 7.99 7.51
N PRO A 88 -18.53 7.85 7.13
CA PRO A 88 -19.65 7.90 8.07
C PRO A 88 -19.69 6.68 8.99
N ALA A 89 -20.54 6.74 10.01
CA ALA A 89 -20.80 5.58 10.88
C ALA A 89 -21.48 4.46 10.08
N GLY A 90 -21.16 3.21 10.44
CA GLY A 90 -21.71 2.02 9.80
C GLY A 90 -20.64 1.10 9.22
N VAL A 91 -21.11 0.13 8.43
CA VAL A 91 -20.25 -0.85 7.76
C VAL A 91 -19.91 -0.35 6.36
N HIS A 92 -18.62 -0.21 6.08
CA HIS A 92 -18.12 0.30 4.81
C HIS A 92 -17.03 -0.60 4.24
N LYS A 93 -16.90 -0.61 2.92
CA LYS A 93 -15.76 -1.22 2.24
C LYS A 93 -14.88 -0.11 1.66
N LEU A 94 -13.67 0.00 2.20
CA LEU A 94 -12.64 0.90 1.71
C LEU A 94 -11.69 0.14 0.81
N ASN A 95 -11.43 0.70 -0.37
CA ASN A 95 -10.47 0.20 -1.34
C ASN A 95 -9.56 1.35 -1.76
N VAL A 96 -8.25 1.12 -1.75
CA VAL A 96 -7.26 2.07 -2.25
C VAL A 96 -6.40 1.35 -3.28
N LYS A 97 -6.43 1.83 -4.53
CA LYS A 97 -5.65 1.23 -5.62
C LYS A 97 -4.51 2.15 -5.97
N VAL A 98 -3.29 1.64 -5.87
CA VAL A 98 -2.06 2.41 -6.01
C VAL A 98 -1.29 1.87 -7.20
N TRP A 99 -0.84 2.78 -8.07
CA TRP A 99 0.10 2.51 -9.14
C TRP A 99 1.42 3.23 -8.85
N ASN A 100 2.52 2.48 -8.86
CA ASN A 100 3.87 3.00 -8.75
C ASN A 100 4.89 2.08 -9.43
N GLN A 101 5.48 2.56 -10.53
CA GLN A 101 6.52 1.82 -11.25
C GLN A 101 7.93 2.03 -10.66
N ALA A 102 8.17 3.15 -9.99
CA ALA A 102 9.52 3.55 -9.55
C ALA A 102 9.90 2.92 -8.20
N THR A 103 8.96 2.88 -7.26
CA THR A 103 9.08 2.23 -5.95
C THR A 103 7.86 1.35 -5.70
N PRO A 104 7.91 0.41 -4.73
CA PRO A 104 6.77 -0.43 -4.40
C PRO A 104 5.55 0.43 -4.04
N PRO A 105 4.35 0.11 -4.58
CA PRO A 105 3.12 0.73 -4.12
C PRO A 105 2.92 0.46 -2.62
N VAL A 106 2.88 1.53 -1.83
CA VAL A 106 2.66 1.46 -0.37
C VAL A 106 1.60 2.45 0.07
N LEU A 107 0.86 2.06 1.11
CA LEU A 107 -0.26 2.80 1.71
C LEU A 107 0.01 3.04 3.19
N TYR A 108 -0.36 4.22 3.66
CA TYR A 108 -0.47 4.59 5.06
C TYR A 108 -1.82 5.24 5.30
N VAL A 109 -2.58 4.69 6.24
CA VAL A 109 -3.88 5.19 6.71
C VAL A 109 -3.83 5.40 8.21
N ASP A 110 -4.25 6.60 8.62
CA ASP A 110 -4.32 7.01 10.02
C ASP A 110 -5.66 7.70 10.31
N GLY A 111 -6.54 6.99 11.01
CA GLY A 111 -7.73 7.52 11.65
C GLY A 111 -7.72 7.23 13.16
N LYS A 112 -8.78 7.63 13.85
CA LYS A 112 -8.92 7.36 15.29
C LYS A 112 -9.00 5.86 15.60
N THR A 113 -9.71 5.09 14.77
CA THR A 113 -9.89 3.64 14.95
C THR A 113 -9.46 2.83 13.72
N VAL A 114 -9.38 3.45 12.55
CA VAL A 114 -8.90 2.81 11.33
C VAL A 114 -7.41 3.08 11.18
N LYS A 115 -6.61 2.02 11.28
CA LYS A 115 -5.15 2.07 11.14
C LYS A 115 -4.72 1.15 10.00
N SER A 116 -3.73 1.60 9.23
CA SER A 116 -3.01 0.72 8.29
C SER A 116 -2.11 -0.23 9.07
N ASP A 117 -2.30 -1.53 8.83
CA ASP A 117 -1.58 -2.63 9.47
C ASP A 117 -1.71 -3.91 8.64
N SER A 118 -1.15 -5.02 9.14
CA SER A 118 -1.16 -6.32 8.46
C SER A 118 -2.55 -6.98 8.38
N SER A 119 -3.61 -6.37 8.91
CA SER A 119 -4.98 -6.88 8.82
C SER A 119 -5.73 -6.36 7.58
N TRP A 120 -5.08 -5.52 6.77
CA TRP A 120 -5.56 -5.12 5.45
C TRP A 120 -5.32 -6.23 4.45
N LYS A 121 -6.26 -6.40 3.51
CA LYS A 121 -6.10 -7.36 2.42
C LYS A 121 -5.47 -6.68 1.22
N VAL A 122 -4.63 -7.40 0.49
CA VAL A 122 -3.91 -6.88 -0.68
C VAL A 122 -3.99 -7.83 -1.86
N THR A 123 -4.02 -7.28 -3.08
CA THR A 123 -4.03 -8.02 -4.34
C THR A 123 -3.34 -7.21 -5.43
N PHE A 124 -2.76 -7.90 -6.42
CA PHE A 124 -2.29 -7.30 -7.68
C PHE A 124 -3.27 -7.55 -8.85
N GLU A 125 -4.55 -7.85 -8.54
CA GLU A 125 -5.62 -8.18 -9.50
C GLU A 125 -5.58 -9.60 -10.09
N ASP A 126 -4.90 -10.52 -9.41
CA ASP A 126 -4.97 -11.97 -9.65
C ASP A 126 -6.30 -12.62 -9.23
N LYS A 127 -7.20 -11.85 -8.60
CA LYS A 127 -8.43 -12.32 -7.94
C LYS A 127 -8.18 -13.10 -6.64
N GLU A 128 -6.96 -13.09 -6.12
CA GLU A 128 -6.60 -13.62 -4.81
C GLU A 128 -6.45 -12.45 -3.82
N TRP A 129 -6.69 -12.70 -2.53
CA TRP A 129 -6.58 -11.69 -1.47
C TRP A 129 -5.69 -12.23 -0.37
N ASN A 130 -4.48 -11.65 -0.25
CA ASN A 130 -3.48 -12.00 0.75
C ASN A 130 -3.58 -11.07 1.97
#